data_AF-A0A517PBW8-F1
#
_entry.id   AF-A0A517PBW8-F1
#
_cell.length_a   1.000
_cell.length_b   1.000
_cell.length_c   1.000
_cell.angle_alpha   90.00
_cell.angle_beta   90.00
_cell.angle_gamma   90.00
#
_symmetry.space_group_name_H-M   'P 1'
#
loop_
_entity.id
_entity.type
_entity.pdbx_description
1 polymer ?
#
loop_
_entity_poly.entity_id
_entity_poly.type
_entity_poly.pdbx_seq_one_letter_code
_entity_poly.pdbx_strand_id
1 'polypeptide(L)'
;MSWLLCPHCLTWVRPGGDGCPRCHGRIDPSADDPTLEELAERLGPAVGCLGEVRIARSGYSQRELPNRGLLVTTATGLFFLPHRPEVVIEPGEPPALSVSVAWWAAGLTVGPLALVAPTARLLGFGAGWSGGERRLVYEPRRVEPGEAGPLAEHLMADPGAFFLARSAVRVIRRSGPWPVRGWTIECDGRPALRFAALSDPAGVGRGLRALARTDLWHGVIL
;
A
#
# COMPACT_ATOMS: atom_id res chain seq x y z
N MET A 1 12.33 5.61 -14.81
CA MET A 1 11.09 6.31 -15.22
C MET A 1 10.38 6.76 -13.96
N SER A 2 10.01 8.04 -13.88
CA SER A 2 9.36 8.64 -12.72
C SER A 2 7.84 8.52 -12.80
N TRP A 3 7.19 8.55 -11.63
CA TRP A 3 5.75 8.71 -11.50
C TRP A 3 5.40 10.19 -11.41
N LEU A 4 4.26 10.60 -11.96
CA LEU A 4 3.74 11.97 -11.87
C LEU A 4 2.34 11.95 -11.23
N LEU A 5 2.04 12.95 -10.40
CA LEU A 5 0.71 13.15 -9.86
C LEU A 5 -0.15 13.86 -10.90
N CYS A 6 -1.24 13.24 -11.36
CA CYS A 6 -2.13 13.91 -12.30
C CYS A 6 -2.94 15.00 -11.57
N PRO A 7 -2.84 16.30 -11.94
CA PRO A 7 -3.53 17.38 -11.23
C PRO A 7 -5.06 17.31 -11.35
N HIS A 8 -5.58 16.66 -12.40
CA HIS A 8 -7.01 16.54 -12.63
C HIS A 8 -7.68 15.43 -11.81
N CYS A 9 -7.03 14.28 -11.67
CA CYS A 9 -7.60 13.12 -10.98
C CYS A 9 -6.90 12.74 -9.67
N LEU A 10 -5.86 13.49 -9.28
CA LEU A 10 -5.10 13.30 -8.04
C LEU A 10 -4.71 11.83 -7.83
N THR A 11 -4.19 11.22 -8.89
CA THR A 11 -3.67 9.85 -8.89
C THR A 11 -2.28 9.85 -9.52
N TRP A 12 -1.36 9.11 -8.92
CA TRP A 12 -0.05 8.80 -9.51
C TRP A 12 -0.19 7.96 -10.77
N VAL A 13 0.37 8.45 -11.86
CA VAL A 13 0.39 7.77 -13.15
C VAL A 13 1.79 7.79 -13.75
N ARG A 14 2.08 6.77 -14.54
CA ARG A 14 3.28 6.74 -15.37
C ARG A 14 2.90 7.45 -16.67
N PRO A 15 3.55 8.56 -17.03
CA PRO A 15 3.24 9.24 -18.28
C PRO A 15 3.49 8.30 -19.45
N GLY A 16 2.52 8.20 -20.34
CA GLY A 16 2.58 7.41 -21.56
C GLY A 16 1.68 8.07 -22.60
N GLY A 17 2.28 8.71 -23.61
CA GLY A 17 1.59 9.63 -24.50
C GLY A 17 1.27 10.98 -23.83
N ASP A 18 0.29 11.71 -24.36
CA ASP A 18 0.02 13.11 -24.02
C ASP A 18 -0.96 13.33 -22.85
N GLY A 19 -1.44 12.25 -22.22
CA GLY A 19 -2.53 12.36 -21.24
C GLY A 19 -2.54 11.29 -20.15
N CYS A 20 -3.33 11.56 -19.11
CA CYS A 20 -3.53 10.67 -17.99
C CYS A 20 -4.29 9.40 -18.44
N PRO A 21 -3.78 8.18 -18.18
CA PRO A 21 -4.48 6.96 -18.55
C PRO A 21 -5.76 6.70 -17.73
N ARG A 22 -6.06 7.51 -16.70
CA ARG A 22 -7.26 7.37 -15.86
C ARG A 22 -8.36 8.36 -16.18
N CYS A 23 -8.02 9.62 -16.41
CA CYS A 23 -9.01 10.68 -16.66
C CYS A 23 -8.84 11.37 -18.01
N HIS A 24 -7.85 10.97 -18.82
CA HIS A 24 -7.50 11.56 -20.11
C HIS A 24 -7.12 13.05 -20.08
N GLY A 25 -7.03 13.66 -18.89
CA GLY A 25 -6.52 15.02 -18.72
C GLY A 25 -5.06 15.10 -19.15
N ARG A 26 -4.69 16.22 -19.78
CA ARG A 26 -3.32 16.47 -20.22
C ARG A 26 -2.37 16.47 -19.02
N ILE A 27 -1.21 15.86 -19.17
CA ILE A 27 -0.14 15.90 -18.16
C ILE A 27 1.04 16.60 -18.81
N ASP A 28 1.32 17.81 -18.34
CA ASP A 28 2.53 18.52 -18.72
C ASP A 28 3.59 18.27 -17.64
N PRO A 29 4.68 17.52 -17.94
CA PRO A 29 5.75 17.28 -16.97
C PRO A 29 6.54 18.55 -16.62
N SER A 30 6.33 19.63 -17.37
CA SER A 30 6.95 20.94 -17.18
C SER A 30 6.07 21.90 -16.35
N ALA A 31 4.81 21.54 -16.09
CA ALA A 31 3.94 22.33 -15.24
C ALA A 31 4.30 22.12 -13.78
N ASP A 32 4.17 23.18 -12.98
CA ASP A 32 4.38 23.11 -11.54
C ASP A 32 3.34 22.19 -10.90
N ASP A 33 3.77 21.40 -9.91
CA ASP A 33 2.86 20.61 -9.08
C ASP A 33 1.94 21.56 -8.28
N PRO A 34 0.68 21.15 -8.02
CA PRO A 34 -0.23 21.95 -7.19
C PRO A 34 0.34 22.13 -5.78
N THR A 35 0.07 23.28 -5.16
CA THR A 35 0.57 23.57 -3.81
C THR A 35 -0.10 22.69 -2.76
N LEU A 36 0.52 22.55 -1.59
CA LEU A 36 -0.06 21.79 -0.49
C LEU A 36 -1.39 22.40 -0.02
N GLU A 37 -1.51 23.72 -0.04
CA GLU A 37 -2.74 24.43 0.30
C GLU A 37 -3.86 24.13 -0.71
N GLU A 38 -3.58 24.19 -2.01
CA GLU A 38 -4.54 23.84 -3.06
C GLU A 38 -5.00 22.38 -2.95
N LEU A 39 -4.06 21.48 -2.66
CA LEU A 39 -4.38 20.07 -2.43
C LEU A 39 -5.22 19.89 -1.17
N ALA A 40 -4.86 20.54 -0.05
CA ALA A 40 -5.59 20.44 1.20
C ALA A 40 -7.04 20.95 1.06
N GLU A 41 -7.25 22.05 0.33
CA GLU A 41 -8.58 22.58 0.03
C GLU A 41 -9.40 21.58 -0.79
N ARG A 42 -8.80 21.00 -1.84
CA ARG A 42 -9.47 20.00 -2.70
C ARG A 42 -9.81 18.70 -1.97
N LEU A 43 -8.92 18.23 -1.11
CA LEU A 43 -9.07 17.00 -0.33
C LEU A 43 -10.07 17.17 0.82
N GLY A 44 -10.14 18.38 1.39
CA GLY A 44 -10.89 18.65 2.61
C GLY A 44 -10.36 17.90 3.84
N PRO A 45 -10.90 18.19 5.03
CA PRO A 45 -10.48 17.51 6.26
C PRO A 45 -10.84 16.03 6.25
N ALA A 46 -10.00 15.21 6.88
CA ALA A 46 -10.31 13.82 7.19
C ALA A 46 -11.55 13.76 8.10
N VAL A 47 -12.55 12.96 7.72
CA VAL A 47 -13.74 12.71 8.55
C VAL A 47 -13.57 11.45 9.38
N GLY A 48 -12.91 10.44 8.82
CA GLY A 48 -12.62 9.21 9.54
C GLY A 48 -12.01 8.13 8.65
N CYS A 49 -11.51 7.07 9.26
CA CYS A 49 -10.96 5.93 8.56
C CYS A 49 -12.02 4.83 8.38
N LEU A 50 -12.25 4.38 7.15
CA LEU A 50 -13.14 3.23 6.88
C LEU A 50 -12.47 1.90 7.23
N GLY A 51 -11.14 1.85 7.14
CA GLY A 51 -10.32 0.69 7.51
C GLY A 51 -9.29 0.31 6.44
N GLU A 52 -8.58 -0.78 6.72
CA GLU A 52 -7.56 -1.33 5.83
C GLU A 52 -8.18 -2.01 4.62
N VAL A 53 -7.67 -1.65 3.44
CA VAL A 53 -8.11 -2.18 2.16
C VAL A 53 -6.92 -2.57 1.28
N ARG A 54 -7.20 -3.47 0.36
CA ARG A 54 -6.33 -3.73 -0.79
C ARG A 54 -7.03 -3.29 -2.07
N ILE A 55 -6.41 -2.33 -2.77
CA ILE A 55 -6.85 -1.81 -4.06
C ILE A 55 -6.44 -2.76 -5.18
N ALA A 56 -7.37 -3.08 -6.07
CA ALA A 56 -7.05 -3.71 -7.34
C ALA A 56 -6.70 -2.61 -8.35
N ARG A 57 -5.41 -2.41 -8.58
CA ARG A 57 -4.89 -1.53 -9.63
C ARG A 57 -4.93 -2.25 -10.97
N SER A 58 -5.25 -1.52 -12.04
CA SER A 58 -5.26 -2.04 -13.41
C SER A 58 -4.01 -1.62 -14.18
N GLY A 59 -3.61 -2.44 -15.15
CA GLY A 59 -2.51 -2.16 -16.07
C GLY A 59 -1.13 -2.14 -15.40
N TYR A 60 -0.21 -1.36 -15.96
CA TYR A 60 1.20 -1.29 -15.53
C TYR A 60 1.37 -0.83 -14.07
N SER A 61 0.43 -0.04 -13.55
CA SER A 61 0.46 0.45 -12.16
C SER A 61 0.33 -0.65 -11.10
N GLN A 62 -0.15 -1.83 -11.46
CA GLN A 62 -0.43 -2.91 -10.51
C GLN A 62 0.81 -3.51 -9.86
N ARG A 63 1.94 -3.53 -10.56
CA ARG A 63 3.18 -4.14 -10.07
C ARG A 63 4.09 -3.16 -9.33
N GLU A 64 3.96 -1.87 -9.64
CA GLU A 64 4.92 -0.84 -9.21
C GLU A 64 4.40 0.01 -8.05
N LEU A 65 3.08 0.22 -7.92
CA LEU A 65 2.50 1.04 -6.86
C LEU A 65 1.96 0.20 -5.70
N PRO A 66 2.12 0.64 -4.43
CA PRO A 66 1.51 0.01 -3.28
C PRO A 66 0.00 -0.17 -3.46
N ASN A 67 -0.49 -1.35 -3.09
CA ASN A 67 -1.90 -1.70 -3.22
C ASN A 67 -2.59 -2.00 -1.89
N ARG A 68 -1.85 -2.03 -0.78
CA ARG A 68 -2.39 -2.16 0.59
C ARG A 68 -2.27 -0.83 1.30
N GLY A 69 -3.32 -0.45 2.03
CA GLY A 69 -3.39 0.86 2.65
C GLY A 69 -4.68 1.04 3.43
N LEU A 70 -4.87 2.26 3.92
CA LEU A 70 -6.10 2.69 4.56
C LEU A 70 -7.00 3.43 3.58
N LEU A 71 -8.29 3.19 3.67
CA LEU A 71 -9.29 4.01 2.99
C LEU A 71 -9.85 5.02 3.99
N VAL A 72 -9.52 6.29 3.77
CA VAL A 72 -9.93 7.41 4.60
C VAL A 72 -11.08 8.13 3.90
N THR A 73 -12.08 8.54 4.67
CA THR A 73 -13.14 9.42 4.20
C THR A 73 -12.73 10.85 4.48
N THR A 74 -12.89 11.74 3.50
CA THR A 74 -12.73 13.18 3.69
C THR A 74 -14.08 13.89 3.49
N ALA A 75 -14.13 15.19 3.78
CA ALA A 75 -15.33 15.98 3.53
C ALA A 75 -15.73 16.01 2.04
N THR A 76 -14.76 15.89 1.12
CA THR A 76 -14.97 16.03 -0.33
C THR A 76 -14.84 14.72 -1.12
N GLY A 77 -14.48 13.60 -0.48
CA GLY A 77 -14.30 12.33 -1.20
C GLY A 77 -13.72 11.18 -0.37
N LEU A 78 -13.05 10.26 -1.07
CA LEU A 78 -12.32 9.14 -0.49
C LEU A 78 -10.83 9.29 -0.80
N PHE A 79 -9.99 9.06 0.21
CA PHE A 79 -8.55 9.08 0.10
C PHE A 79 -7.98 7.70 0.39
N PHE A 80 -7.10 7.21 -0.46
CA PHE A 80 -6.35 5.99 -0.20
C PHE A 80 -4.93 6.33 0.23
N LEU A 81 -4.56 5.90 1.44
CA LEU A 81 -3.25 6.10 2.02
C LEU A 81 -2.47 4.76 2.04
N PRO A 82 -1.44 4.58 1.20
CA PRO A 82 -0.67 3.34 1.20
C PRO A 82 0.12 3.15 2.49
N HIS A 83 0.29 1.89 2.92
CA HIS A 83 1.19 1.57 4.03
C HIS A 83 2.65 1.78 3.60
N ARG A 84 3.51 2.19 4.54
CA ARG A 84 4.97 2.20 4.28
C ARG A 84 5.50 0.78 4.37
N PRO A 85 6.24 0.31 3.34
CA PRO A 85 7.00 -0.92 3.48
C PRO A 85 8.21 -0.65 4.38
N GLU A 86 8.28 -1.36 5.50
CA GLU A 86 9.43 -1.37 6.39
C GLU A 86 10.13 -2.73 6.31
N VAL A 87 11.45 -2.74 6.22
CA VAL A 87 12.24 -3.97 6.25
C VAL A 87 12.62 -4.24 7.69
N VAL A 88 11.96 -5.21 8.30
CA VAL A 88 12.33 -5.70 9.63
C VAL A 88 13.30 -6.87 9.43
N ILE A 89 14.48 -6.76 10.03
CA ILE A 89 15.43 -7.85 10.13
C ILE A 89 15.07 -8.59 11.41
N GLU A 90 14.33 -9.70 11.29
CA GLU A 90 14.07 -10.54 12.46
C GLU A 90 15.41 -11.15 12.89
N PRO A 91 15.85 -10.96 14.16
CA PRO A 91 17.07 -11.58 14.64
C PRO A 91 16.87 -13.09 14.53
N GLY A 92 17.67 -13.74 13.68
CA GLY A 92 17.58 -15.18 13.50
C GLY A 92 17.69 -15.85 14.86
N GLU A 93 16.72 -16.70 15.19
CA GLU A 93 16.77 -17.51 16.39
C GLU A 93 18.11 -18.26 16.38
N PRO A 94 18.95 -18.12 17.40
CA PRO A 94 20.22 -18.83 17.42
C PRO A 94 19.90 -20.31 17.23
N PRO A 95 20.58 -21.01 16.32
CA PRO A 95 20.26 -22.40 16.05
C PRO A 95 20.25 -23.14 17.39
N ALA A 96 19.10 -23.69 17.77
CA ALA A 96 18.99 -24.52 18.95
C ALA A 96 19.97 -25.68 18.72
N LEU A 97 21.12 -25.63 19.40
CA LEU A 97 22.13 -26.68 19.38
C LEU A 97 21.52 -27.90 20.07
N SER A 98 20.65 -28.62 19.36
CA SER A 98 20.30 -29.98 19.70
C SER A 98 21.51 -30.83 19.33
N VAL A 99 22.47 -30.88 20.26
CA VAL A 99 23.65 -31.74 20.14
C VAL A 99 23.16 -33.17 20.29
N SER A 100 22.68 -33.76 19.19
CA SER A 100 22.36 -35.17 19.13
C SER A 100 23.63 -35.96 19.44
N VAL A 101 23.56 -36.89 20.40
CA VAL A 101 24.67 -37.75 20.86
C VAL A 101 25.33 -38.50 19.70
N ALA A 102 24.60 -38.71 18.59
CA ALA A 102 25.13 -39.30 17.35
C ALA A 102 26.30 -38.51 16.72
N TRP A 103 26.37 -37.18 16.89
CA TRP A 103 27.46 -36.35 16.36
C TRP A 103 28.76 -36.45 17.17
N TRP A 104 28.69 -36.83 18.45
CA TRP A 104 29.88 -37.08 19.25
C TRP A 104 30.67 -38.30 18.75
N ALA A 105 29.98 -39.34 18.29
CA ALA A 105 30.63 -40.53 17.73
C ALA A 105 31.28 -40.26 16.36
N ALA A 106 30.70 -39.37 15.55
CA ALA A 106 31.27 -38.96 14.27
C ALA A 106 32.54 -38.07 14.41
N GLY A 107 32.73 -37.39 15.55
CA GLY A 107 33.91 -36.56 15.80
C GLY A 107 35.23 -37.36 15.91
N LEU A 108 35.16 -38.64 16.27
CA LEU A 108 36.34 -39.50 16.44
C LEU A 108 36.90 -40.04 15.11
N THR A 109 36.09 -40.10 14.05
CA THR A 109 36.54 -40.57 12.73
C THR A 109 37.03 -39.45 11.81
N VAL A 110 36.67 -38.20 12.08
CA VAL A 110 37.03 -37.02 11.25
C VAL A 110 38.12 -36.16 11.90
N GLY A 111 38.63 -36.54 13.07
CA GLY A 111 39.69 -35.83 13.83
C GLY A 111 40.93 -35.40 13.02
N PRO A 112 41.46 -36.19 12.05
CA PRO A 112 42.61 -35.77 11.24
C PRO A 112 42.30 -34.62 10.26
N LEU A 113 41.03 -34.42 9.88
CA LEU A 113 40.58 -33.35 8.98
C LEU A 113 40.30 -32.03 9.71
N ALA A 114 40.21 -32.04 11.05
CA ALA A 114 40.02 -30.82 11.86
C ALA A 114 41.23 -29.88 11.81
N LEU A 115 42.41 -30.37 11.44
CA LEU A 115 43.62 -29.55 11.19
C LEU A 115 43.50 -28.65 9.95
N VAL A 116 42.53 -28.90 9.05
CA VAL A 116 42.26 -28.09 7.85
C VAL A 116 41.12 -27.08 8.10
N ALA A 117 40.43 -27.16 9.23
CA ALA A 117 39.36 -26.21 9.58
C ALA A 117 39.80 -24.73 9.69
N PRO A 118 41.02 -24.37 10.17
CA PRO A 118 41.39 -22.96 10.26
C PRO A 118 41.68 -22.32 8.89
N THR A 119 42.08 -23.09 7.86
CA THR A 119 42.27 -22.55 6.50
C THR A 119 40.94 -22.32 5.76
N ALA A 120 39.91 -23.12 6.03
CA ALA A 120 38.56 -22.88 5.50
C ALA A 120 37.93 -21.58 6.03
N ARG A 121 38.23 -21.19 7.28
CA ARG A 121 37.85 -19.90 7.87
C ARG A 121 38.59 -18.71 7.21
N LEU A 122 39.85 -18.91 6.82
CA LEU A 122 40.66 -17.90 6.10
C LEU A 122 40.24 -17.74 4.63
N LEU A 123 39.69 -18.79 4.02
CA LEU A 123 39.16 -18.79 2.64
C LEU A 123 37.71 -18.26 2.53
N GLY A 124 37.16 -17.68 3.60
CA GLY A 124 35.85 -17.02 3.53
C GLY A 124 34.65 -17.97 3.46
N PHE A 125 34.84 -19.29 3.65
CA PHE A 125 33.74 -20.25 3.88
C PHE A 125 33.22 -20.16 5.32
N GLY A 126 33.04 -18.92 5.79
CA GLY A 126 32.55 -18.60 7.10
C GLY A 126 31.21 -19.29 7.34
N ALA A 127 31.15 -19.95 8.50
CA ALA A 127 29.97 -20.32 9.25
C ALA A 127 28.73 -19.57 8.78
N GLY A 128 27.72 -20.35 8.39
CA GLY A 128 26.44 -19.91 7.87
C GLY A 128 26.02 -18.58 8.46
N TRP A 129 25.99 -17.59 7.57
CA TRP A 129 25.22 -16.37 7.68
C TRP A 129 23.95 -16.66 8.50
N SER A 130 23.96 -16.30 9.78
CA SER A 130 22.74 -16.02 10.54
C SER A 130 22.20 -14.68 10.02
N GLY A 131 21.97 -14.62 8.71
CA GLY A 131 21.31 -13.50 8.06
C GLY A 131 19.88 -13.59 8.50
N GLY A 132 19.50 -12.72 9.44
CA GLY A 132 18.12 -12.58 9.87
C GLY A 132 17.20 -12.51 8.66
N GLU A 133 16.10 -13.25 8.69
CA GLU A 133 15.14 -13.25 7.59
C GLU A 133 14.62 -11.81 7.42
N ARG A 134 14.88 -11.23 6.25
CA ARG A 134 14.38 -9.89 5.92
C ARG A 134 12.90 -10.01 5.61
N ARG A 135 12.06 -9.58 6.55
CA ARG A 135 10.61 -9.56 6.37
C ARG A 135 10.15 -8.14 6.05
N LEU A 136 9.40 -7.99 4.97
CA LEU A 136 8.70 -6.74 4.66
C LEU A 136 7.44 -6.66 5.52
N VAL A 137 7.42 -5.70 6.44
CA VAL A 137 6.26 -5.36 7.26
C VAL A 137 5.62 -4.09 6.68
N TYR A 138 4.29 -4.02 6.67
CA TYR A 138 3.57 -2.86 6.15
C TYR A 138 2.92 -2.13 7.32
N GLU A 139 3.47 -0.99 7.71
CA GLU A 139 2.95 -0.25 8.86
C GLU A 139 1.77 0.66 8.45
N PRO A 140 0.60 0.53 9.11
CA PRO A 140 -0.52 1.44 8.91
C PRO A 140 -0.18 2.83 9.45
N ARG A 141 -0.35 3.87 8.63
CA ARG A 141 -0.24 5.25 9.11
C ARG A 141 -1.55 5.72 9.73
N ARG A 142 -1.49 6.44 10.85
CA ARG A 142 -2.68 7.04 11.44
C ARG A 142 -2.99 8.36 10.75
N VAL A 143 -4.28 8.63 10.60
CA VAL A 143 -4.80 9.92 10.13
C VAL A 143 -5.83 10.35 11.17
N GLU A 144 -5.58 11.48 11.81
CA GLU A 144 -6.51 12.03 12.80
C GLU A 144 -7.67 12.75 12.08
N PRO A 145 -8.91 12.65 12.60
CA PRO A 145 -10.03 13.42 12.06
C PRO A 145 -9.78 14.94 12.16
N GLY A 146 -10.24 15.69 11.16
CA GLY A 146 -10.10 17.14 11.06
C GLY A 146 -8.87 17.60 10.28
N GLU A 147 -7.92 16.71 10.00
CA GLU A 147 -6.66 17.08 9.34
C GLU A 147 -6.77 17.02 7.81
N ALA A 148 -6.50 18.14 7.12
CA ALA A 148 -6.42 18.21 5.66
C ALA A 148 -4.97 18.28 5.14
N GLY A 149 -4.11 19.04 5.82
CA GLY A 149 -2.69 19.24 5.46
C GLY A 149 -1.91 17.92 5.33
N PRO A 150 -1.93 17.04 6.35
CA PRO A 150 -1.24 15.74 6.28
C PRO A 150 -1.68 14.86 5.11
N LEU A 151 -2.95 14.94 4.67
CA LEU A 151 -3.43 14.20 3.50
C LEU A 151 -2.81 14.74 2.20
N ALA A 152 -2.67 16.07 2.07
CA ALA A 152 -2.01 16.70 0.93
C ALA A 152 -0.53 16.32 0.87
N GLU A 153 0.16 16.37 2.01
CA GLU A 153 1.56 15.94 2.13
C GLU A 153 1.72 14.47 1.73
N HIS A 154 0.85 13.57 2.22
CA HIS A 154 0.88 12.16 1.83
C HIS A 154 0.59 11.95 0.34
N LEU A 155 -0.32 12.73 -0.24
CA LEU A 155 -0.60 12.64 -1.68
C LEU A 155 0.64 12.95 -2.52
N MET A 156 1.42 13.96 -2.13
CA MET A 156 2.66 14.37 -2.82
C MET A 156 3.87 13.47 -2.49
N ALA A 157 3.96 12.97 -1.26
CA ALA A 157 5.12 12.20 -0.81
C ALA A 157 5.04 10.71 -1.15
N ASP A 158 3.83 10.15 -1.30
CA ASP A 158 3.65 8.70 -1.34
C ASP A 158 3.09 8.21 -2.69
N PRO A 159 3.97 7.65 -3.56
CA PRO A 159 3.52 6.98 -4.76
C PRO A 159 2.47 5.92 -4.45
N GLY A 160 1.32 6.03 -5.10
CA GLY A 160 0.18 5.15 -4.88
C GLY A 160 -0.90 5.73 -3.99
N ALA A 161 -0.65 6.80 -3.23
CA ALA A 161 -1.74 7.59 -2.66
C ALA A 161 -2.65 8.11 -3.78
N PHE A 162 -3.94 8.20 -3.53
CA PHE A 162 -4.82 8.85 -4.50
C PHE A 162 -6.07 9.38 -3.82
N PHE A 163 -6.68 10.35 -4.48
CA PHE A 163 -7.96 10.90 -4.08
C PHE A 163 -9.03 10.62 -5.12
N LEU A 164 -10.19 10.18 -4.63
CA LEU A 164 -11.40 9.99 -5.40
C LEU A 164 -12.44 11.00 -4.90
N ALA A 165 -12.53 12.12 -5.62
CA ALA A 165 -13.54 13.14 -5.38
C ALA A 165 -14.94 12.53 -5.40
N ARG A 166 -15.78 12.96 -4.46
CA ARG A 166 -17.17 12.52 -4.35
C ARG A 166 -17.97 12.74 -5.62
N SER A 167 -17.77 13.89 -6.28
CA SER A 167 -18.42 14.20 -7.55
C SER A 167 -18.07 13.24 -8.69
N ALA A 168 -16.95 12.53 -8.58
CA ALA A 168 -16.57 11.50 -9.54
C ALA A 168 -17.19 10.13 -9.23
N VAL A 169 -17.83 9.93 -8.07
CA VAL A 169 -18.41 8.65 -7.66
C VAL A 169 -19.86 8.54 -8.11
N ARG A 170 -20.16 7.54 -8.94
CA ARG A 170 -21.51 7.27 -9.45
C ARG A 170 -22.24 6.23 -8.62
N VAL A 171 -21.60 5.08 -8.38
CA VAL A 171 -22.21 3.91 -7.73
C VAL A 171 -21.14 3.22 -6.88
N ILE A 172 -21.51 2.78 -5.67
CA ILE A 172 -20.65 1.96 -4.83
C ILE A 172 -21.34 0.61 -4.66
N ARG A 173 -20.93 -0.40 -5.42
CA ARG A 173 -21.53 -1.72 -5.34
C ARG A 173 -20.64 -2.71 -4.61
N ARG A 174 -21.25 -3.59 -3.85
CA ARG A 174 -20.56 -4.79 -3.37
C ARG A 174 -20.31 -5.73 -4.55
N SER A 175 -19.11 -6.27 -4.67
CA SER A 175 -18.73 -7.19 -5.74
C SER A 175 -18.18 -8.50 -5.18
N GLY A 176 -18.34 -9.61 -5.91
CA GLY A 176 -17.74 -10.89 -5.55
C GLY A 176 -17.48 -11.79 -6.76
N PRO A 177 -16.52 -12.75 -6.68
CA PRO A 177 -15.47 -12.91 -5.68
C PRO A 177 -14.07 -12.53 -6.23
N TRP A 178 -13.31 -11.66 -5.53
CA TRP A 178 -11.84 -11.65 -5.64
C TRP A 178 -11.17 -10.97 -4.43
N PRO A 179 -10.18 -11.63 -3.83
CA PRO A 179 -10.47 -12.82 -3.04
C PRO A 179 -11.46 -12.47 -1.90
N VAL A 180 -12.49 -13.30 -1.85
CA VAL A 180 -13.55 -13.45 -0.84
C VAL A 180 -14.68 -12.43 -0.76
N ARG A 181 -14.50 -11.10 -0.87
CA ARG A 181 -15.63 -10.11 -1.03
C ARG A 181 -15.06 -8.71 -1.24
N GLY A 182 -15.36 -8.11 -2.38
CA GLY A 182 -14.84 -6.80 -2.78
C GLY A 182 -15.92 -5.72 -2.83
N TRP A 183 -15.46 -4.52 -3.15
CA TRP A 183 -16.25 -3.34 -3.46
C TRP A 183 -15.78 -2.79 -4.79
N THR A 184 -16.72 -2.29 -5.58
CA THR A 184 -16.46 -1.60 -6.83
C THR A 184 -17.10 -0.23 -6.76
N ILE A 185 -16.29 0.82 -6.87
CA ILE A 185 -16.74 2.19 -7.04
C ILE A 185 -16.69 2.51 -8.53
N GLU A 186 -17.86 2.70 -9.13
CA GLU A 186 -17.98 3.19 -10.50
C GLU A 186 -17.84 4.69 -10.50
N CYS A 187 -17.00 5.18 -11.40
CA CYS A 187 -16.65 6.58 -11.48
C CYS A 187 -17.10 7.17 -12.81
N ASP A 188 -17.46 8.44 -12.83
CA ASP A 188 -17.80 9.12 -14.09
C ASP A 188 -16.53 9.45 -14.89
N GLY A 189 -16.54 9.11 -16.18
CA GLY A 189 -15.41 9.31 -17.10
C GLY A 189 -14.09 8.65 -16.69
N ARG A 190 -14.10 7.66 -15.77
CA ARG A 190 -12.88 7.04 -15.22
C ARG A 190 -13.05 5.52 -15.02
N PRO A 191 -11.96 4.74 -15.04
CA PRO A 191 -12.01 3.32 -14.70
C PRO A 191 -12.52 3.10 -13.27
N ALA A 192 -13.38 2.10 -13.11
CA ALA A 192 -13.92 1.73 -11.81
C ALA A 192 -12.80 1.35 -10.82
N LEU A 193 -12.90 1.86 -9.59
CA LEU A 193 -11.99 1.51 -8.50
C LEU A 193 -12.50 0.23 -7.82
N ARG A 194 -11.67 -0.80 -7.77
CA ARG A 194 -12.00 -2.05 -7.08
C ARG A 194 -11.11 -2.23 -5.87
N PHE A 195 -11.67 -2.70 -4.76
CA PHE A 195 -10.88 -3.00 -3.55
C PHE A 195 -11.54 -4.08 -2.69
N ALA A 196 -10.76 -4.65 -1.78
CA ALA A 196 -11.23 -5.59 -0.76
C ALA A 196 -10.77 -5.14 0.62
N ALA A 197 -11.63 -5.24 1.64
CA ALA A 197 -11.23 -4.98 3.01
C ALA A 197 -10.30 -6.09 3.52
N LEU A 198 -9.28 -5.74 4.31
CA LEU A 198 -8.29 -6.69 4.84
C LEU A 198 -8.66 -7.20 6.24
N SER A 199 -9.07 -6.30 7.13
CA SER A 199 -9.26 -6.62 8.55
C SER A 199 -10.74 -6.71 8.97
N ASP A 200 -11.57 -5.72 8.60
CA ASP A 200 -13.01 -5.70 8.93
C ASP A 200 -13.90 -5.36 7.71
N PRO A 201 -14.29 -6.37 6.91
CA PRO A 201 -15.19 -6.18 5.77
C PRO A 201 -16.57 -5.66 6.14
N ALA A 202 -17.05 -5.98 7.35
CA ALA A 202 -18.37 -5.54 7.81
C ALA A 202 -18.32 -4.07 8.22
N GLY A 203 -17.26 -3.65 8.91
CA GLY A 203 -16.98 -2.26 9.28
C GLY A 203 -16.84 -1.35 8.08
N VAL A 204 -15.98 -1.70 7.12
CA VAL A 204 -15.84 -0.96 5.85
C VAL A 204 -17.21 -0.85 5.16
N GLY A 205 -17.98 -1.94 5.11
CA GLY A 205 -19.31 -1.93 4.51
C GLY A 205 -20.36 -1.11 5.28
N ARG A 206 -20.27 -1.01 6.61
CA ARG A 206 -21.10 -0.10 7.40
C ARG A 206 -20.69 1.35 7.15
N GLY A 207 -19.39 1.64 7.10
CA GLY A 207 -18.85 2.97 6.78
C GLY A 207 -19.31 3.46 5.41
N LEU A 208 -19.13 2.66 4.35
CA LEU A 208 -19.60 3.02 3.00
C LEU A 208 -21.11 3.25 2.93
N ARG A 209 -21.90 2.43 3.64
CA ARG A 209 -23.36 2.62 3.74
C ARG A 209 -23.75 3.87 4.53
N ALA A 210 -23.01 4.20 5.58
CA ALA A 210 -23.22 5.42 6.34
C ALA A 210 -22.91 6.64 5.48
N LEU A 211 -21.83 6.61 4.71
CA LEU A 211 -21.48 7.68 3.77
C LEU A 211 -22.62 7.96 2.82
N ALA A 212 -23.11 6.95 2.09
CA ALA A 212 -24.20 7.13 1.13
C ALA A 212 -25.52 7.68 1.73
N ARG A 213 -25.71 7.58 3.06
CA ARG A 213 -26.88 8.15 3.75
C ARG A 213 -26.69 9.60 4.19
N THR A 214 -25.45 10.10 4.25
CA THR A 214 -25.20 11.51 4.59
C THR A 214 -25.61 12.41 3.43
N ASP A 215 -26.17 13.60 3.71
CA ASP A 215 -26.54 14.63 2.72
C ASP A 215 -25.44 14.90 1.69
N LEU A 216 -24.20 14.75 2.14
CA LEU A 216 -23.01 14.88 1.32
C LEU A 216 -22.96 13.86 0.17
N TRP A 217 -23.39 12.61 0.33
CA TRP A 217 -23.26 11.54 -0.67
C TRP A 217 -24.59 11.01 -1.22
N HIS A 218 -25.66 11.81 -1.12
CA HIS A 218 -26.97 11.42 -1.65
C HIS A 218 -26.90 11.11 -3.16
N GLY A 219 -27.47 9.97 -3.56
CA GLY A 219 -27.50 9.50 -4.95
C GLY A 219 -26.55 8.35 -5.26
N VAL A 220 -25.65 7.99 -4.33
CA VAL A 220 -24.78 6.81 -4.51
C VAL A 220 -25.56 5.53 -4.17
N ILE A 221 -25.92 4.78 -5.21
CA ILE A 221 -26.62 3.49 -5.07
C ILE A 221 -25.65 2.44 -4.51
N LEU A 222 -26.09 1.67 -3.50
CA LEU A 222 -25.37 0.59 -2.82
C LEU A 222 -25.91 -0.80 -3.12
#